data_AF-A0A1G1R5D1-F1
#
_entry.id   AF-A0A1G1R5D1-F1
#
_cell.length_a   1.000
_cell.length_b   1.000
_cell.length_c   1.000
_cell.angle_alpha   90.00
_cell.angle_beta   90.00
_cell.angle_gamma   90.00
#
_symmetry.space_group_name_H-M   'P 1'
#
loop_
_entity.id
_entity.type
_entity.pdbx_description
1 polymer ?
#
loop_
_entity_poly.entity_id
_entity_poly.type
_entity_poly.pdbx_seq_one_letter_code
_entity_poly.pdbx_strand_id
1 'polypeptide(L)'
;EPVAAAIKNLDAEASNILVRTLTPQARILRAGATILNMAFIPTNIIRDIQNAMFLTRAEQGLKGTAELIFSYPMALASAAKRDDLYQDWLRQGGAHATLTEQLFRRPQITVQSLAGIKPPLYRRVATAIPDAIRYLGETGEQATRLARYKAGLTLGETPTEAAIKSRDVTVDFSKAGTIGKILNQVIPFLNANIQGAERLGHAWKQNPKQAALMAGTFIGFPAMLLYILNRSFDDYNDIPQYERDLNWIIIYKDRTPQERAERKPLYAIKAPKGQIISPVANAIENFLRFVDNNHPRSVPEFFATFIEDISPIGFPYNREAMGKSLSRILPPGLRAGIEATTGQSLFRGQPIVPEYMQDVAPAEQYTQYTPELYKQIGQLFNVSPLQLENIVQTTTGGVGRQVGRVLSGYIFGGTGGEIGR
;
A
#
# COMPACT_ATOMS: atom_id res chain seq x y z
N GLU A 1 16.25 -3.59 -19.26
CA GLU A 1 17.54 -4.33 -19.35
C GLU A 1 18.76 -3.67 -18.71
N PRO A 2 18.99 -2.34 -18.73
CA PRO A 2 20.26 -1.77 -18.26
C PRO A 2 20.50 -1.89 -16.73
N VAL A 3 19.44 -1.82 -15.91
CA VAL A 3 19.55 -1.99 -14.45
C VAL A 3 19.92 -3.43 -14.08
N ALA A 4 19.35 -4.42 -14.78
CA ALA A 4 19.67 -5.83 -14.54
C ALA A 4 21.12 -6.17 -14.98
N ALA A 5 21.62 -5.53 -16.05
CA ALA A 5 23.00 -5.65 -16.49
C ALA A 5 23.99 -4.95 -15.53
N ALA A 6 23.64 -3.76 -15.04
CA ALA A 6 24.44 -3.04 -14.05
C ALA A 6 24.57 -3.82 -12.73
N ILE A 7 23.49 -4.50 -12.30
CA ILE A 7 23.51 -5.34 -11.09
C ILE A 7 24.27 -6.66 -11.31
N LYS A 8 24.21 -7.24 -12.52
CA LYS A 8 25.01 -8.42 -12.87
C LYS A 8 26.52 -8.14 -12.92
N ASN A 9 26.90 -6.89 -13.20
CA ASN A 9 28.29 -6.46 -13.29
C ASN A 9 28.84 -5.83 -11.99
N LEU A 10 28.03 -5.74 -10.94
CA LEU A 10 28.53 -5.36 -9.61
C LEU A 10 29.26 -6.56 -9.02
N ASP A 11 30.52 -6.34 -8.62
CA ASP A 11 31.31 -7.33 -7.90
C ASP A 11 30.53 -7.89 -6.70
N ALA A 12 30.72 -9.17 -6.38
CA ALA A 12 29.93 -9.87 -5.36
C ALA A 12 30.00 -9.17 -4.00
N GLU A 13 31.13 -8.52 -3.71
CA GLU A 13 31.36 -7.72 -2.51
C GLU A 13 30.60 -6.39 -2.51
N ALA A 14 30.63 -5.63 -3.62
CA ALA A 14 29.88 -4.38 -3.77
C ALA A 14 28.36 -4.62 -3.72
N SER A 15 27.88 -5.69 -4.36
CA SER A 15 26.50 -6.16 -4.28
C SER A 15 26.11 -6.52 -2.84
N ASN A 16 26.98 -7.19 -2.09
CA ASN A 16 26.74 -7.57 -0.71
C ASN A 16 26.69 -6.35 0.24
N ILE A 17 27.57 -5.35 0.05
CA ILE A 17 27.57 -4.10 0.83
C ILE A 17 26.31 -3.28 0.54
N LEU A 18 25.95 -3.14 -0.74
CA LEU A 18 24.74 -2.41 -1.15
C LEU A 18 23.48 -3.05 -0.57
N VAL A 19 23.35 -4.39 -0.69
CA VAL A 19 22.22 -5.14 -0.14
C VAL A 19 22.18 -5.03 1.39
N ARG A 20 23.32 -5.18 2.08
CA ARG A 20 23.37 -5.05 3.55
C ARG A 20 22.99 -3.65 4.05
N THR A 21 23.34 -2.60 3.31
CA THR A 21 23.04 -1.22 3.67
C THR A 21 21.57 -0.85 3.42
N LEU A 22 21.00 -1.29 2.28
CA LEU A 22 19.65 -0.89 1.87
C LEU A 22 18.54 -1.80 2.41
N THR A 23 18.83 -3.09 2.66
CA THR A 23 17.83 -4.05 3.15
C THR A 23 17.17 -3.67 4.48
N PRO A 24 17.92 -3.20 5.51
CA PRO A 24 17.31 -2.76 6.76
C PRO A 24 16.28 -1.65 6.54
N GLN A 25 16.60 -0.68 5.68
CA GLN A 25 15.70 0.43 5.36
C GLN A 25 14.44 -0.06 4.65
N ALA A 26 14.57 -0.93 3.65
CA ALA A 26 13.45 -1.52 2.95
C ALA A 26 12.56 -2.41 3.85
N ARG A 27 13.14 -3.04 4.88
CA ARG A 27 12.39 -3.79 5.90
C ARG A 27 11.62 -2.86 6.83
N ILE A 28 12.26 -1.80 7.31
CA ILE A 28 11.63 -0.78 8.17
C ILE A 28 10.51 -0.09 7.40
N LEU A 29 10.71 0.32 6.14
CA LEU A 29 9.65 0.91 5.33
C LEU A 29 8.50 -0.06 5.11
N ARG A 30 8.76 -1.33 4.76
CA ARG A 30 7.68 -2.32 4.60
C ARG A 30 6.90 -2.52 5.90
N ALA A 31 7.59 -2.79 7.00
CA ALA A 31 6.95 -2.97 8.31
C ALA A 31 6.19 -1.71 8.75
N GLY A 32 6.76 -0.53 8.47
CA GLY A 32 6.23 0.76 8.87
C GLY A 32 5.09 1.29 7.99
N ALA A 33 5.07 0.92 6.72
CA ALA A 33 3.98 1.22 5.80
C ALA A 33 2.82 0.23 5.95
N THR A 34 3.08 -1.03 6.32
CA THR A 34 2.04 -2.06 6.39
C THR A 34 1.56 -2.40 7.80
N ILE A 35 2.42 -2.99 8.62
CA ILE A 35 1.99 -3.62 9.88
C ILE A 35 1.90 -2.57 10.98
N LEU A 36 2.96 -1.80 11.19
CA LEU A 36 3.07 -0.85 12.28
C LEU A 36 2.18 0.40 12.08
N ASN A 37 1.72 0.67 10.85
CA ASN A 37 0.72 1.70 10.59
C ASN A 37 -0.69 1.12 10.81
N MET A 38 -1.29 1.32 11.98
CA MET A 38 -2.62 0.75 12.28
C MET A 38 -3.72 1.15 11.29
N ALA A 39 -3.62 2.33 10.67
CA ALA A 39 -4.56 2.76 9.63
C ALA A 39 -4.43 1.92 8.35
N PHE A 40 -3.29 1.24 8.15
CA PHE A 40 -3.04 0.40 6.97
C PHE A 40 -3.73 -0.97 7.04
N ILE A 41 -3.85 -1.57 8.22
CA ILE A 41 -4.48 -2.90 8.39
C ILE A 41 -5.86 -2.97 7.71
N PRO A 42 -6.84 -2.09 8.01
CA PRO A 42 -8.14 -2.12 7.34
C PRO A 42 -8.02 -1.81 5.83
N THR A 43 -7.13 -0.91 5.44
CA THR A 43 -6.95 -0.58 4.01
C THR A 43 -6.41 -1.76 3.21
N ASN A 44 -5.49 -2.55 3.77
CA ASN A 44 -4.93 -3.71 3.09
C ASN A 44 -5.96 -4.84 2.98
N ILE A 45 -6.76 -5.05 4.03
CA ILE A 45 -7.88 -6.00 3.99
C ILE A 45 -8.84 -5.65 2.85
N ILE A 46 -9.27 -4.39 2.75
CA ILE A 46 -10.17 -3.94 1.67
C ILE A 46 -9.54 -4.18 0.28
N ARG A 47 -8.23 -3.96 0.17
CA ARG A 47 -7.48 -4.19 -1.08
C ARG A 47 -7.40 -5.67 -1.46
N ASP A 48 -7.10 -6.52 -0.48
CA ASP A 48 -6.92 -7.95 -0.69
C ASP A 48 -8.25 -8.64 -0.98
N ILE A 49 -9.35 -8.24 -0.33
CA ILE A 49 -10.70 -8.72 -0.66
C ILE A 49 -11.05 -8.38 -2.12
N GLN A 50 -10.74 -7.17 -2.59
CA GLN A 50 -10.98 -6.79 -4.00
C GLN A 50 -10.23 -7.67 -4.99
N ASN A 51 -8.93 -7.93 -4.75
CA ASN A 51 -8.14 -8.82 -5.59
C ASN A 51 -8.70 -10.26 -5.55
N ALA A 52 -9.06 -10.74 -4.37
CA ALA A 52 -9.64 -12.07 -4.19
C ALA A 52 -10.99 -12.20 -4.90
N MET A 53 -11.85 -11.19 -4.81
CA MET A 53 -13.12 -11.13 -5.55
C MET A 53 -12.87 -11.19 -7.06
N PHE A 54 -11.94 -10.39 -7.60
CA PHE A 54 -11.66 -10.39 -9.04
C PHE A 54 -11.15 -11.75 -9.52
N LEU A 55 -10.18 -12.34 -8.83
CA LEU A 55 -9.60 -13.63 -9.21
C LEU A 55 -10.62 -14.76 -9.07
N THR A 56 -11.37 -14.80 -7.96
CA THR A 56 -12.43 -15.82 -7.77
C THR A 56 -13.54 -15.68 -8.80
N ARG A 57 -13.88 -14.45 -9.20
CA ARG A 57 -14.85 -14.20 -10.27
C ARG A 57 -14.34 -14.66 -11.64
N ALA A 58 -13.06 -14.48 -11.92
CA ALA A 58 -12.43 -14.94 -13.15
C ALA A 58 -12.41 -16.48 -13.22
N GLU A 59 -12.26 -17.18 -12.10
CA GLU A 59 -12.25 -18.64 -12.06
C GLU A 59 -13.65 -19.27 -12.00
N GLN A 60 -14.52 -18.74 -11.14
CA GLN A 60 -15.76 -19.37 -10.69
C GLN A 60 -17.02 -18.49 -10.88
N GLY A 61 -16.87 -17.35 -11.55
CA GLY A 61 -17.97 -16.45 -11.88
C GLY A 61 -18.61 -15.76 -10.68
N LEU A 62 -19.87 -15.31 -10.88
CA LEU A 62 -20.67 -14.63 -9.86
C LEU A 62 -20.85 -15.47 -8.58
N LYS A 63 -21.08 -16.78 -8.76
CA LYS A 63 -21.27 -17.71 -7.65
C LYS A 63 -20.04 -17.76 -6.75
N GLY A 64 -18.84 -17.89 -7.32
CA GLY A 64 -17.61 -17.89 -6.53
C GLY A 64 -17.35 -16.58 -5.78
N THR A 65 -17.66 -15.45 -6.41
CA THR A 65 -17.55 -14.13 -5.75
C THR A 65 -18.48 -14.03 -4.54
N ALA A 66 -19.75 -14.45 -4.71
CA ALA A 66 -20.73 -14.44 -3.64
C ALA A 66 -20.31 -15.35 -2.49
N GLU A 67 -19.86 -16.57 -2.78
CA GLU A 67 -19.37 -17.52 -1.77
C GLU A 67 -18.17 -16.97 -0.99
N LEU A 68 -17.24 -16.27 -1.66
CA LEU A 68 -16.12 -15.61 -0.99
C LEU A 68 -16.60 -14.53 -0.01
N ILE A 69 -17.54 -13.67 -0.43
CA ILE A 69 -18.10 -12.60 0.41
C ILE A 69 -18.84 -13.20 1.62
N PHE A 70 -19.71 -14.19 1.40
CA PHE A 70 -20.46 -14.84 2.48
C PHE A 70 -19.58 -15.66 3.41
N SER A 71 -18.45 -16.19 2.90
CA SER A 71 -17.47 -16.91 3.70
C SER A 71 -16.61 -15.99 4.56
N TYR A 72 -16.49 -14.70 4.22
CA TYR A 72 -15.54 -13.79 4.84
C TYR A 72 -15.74 -13.60 6.36
N PRO A 73 -16.96 -13.39 6.91
CA PRO A 73 -17.15 -13.24 8.35
C PRO A 73 -16.70 -14.47 9.14
N MET A 74 -17.02 -15.67 8.64
CA MET A 74 -16.56 -16.93 9.24
C MET A 74 -15.04 -17.05 9.12
N ALA A 75 -14.48 -16.76 7.95
CA ALA A 75 -13.04 -16.82 7.73
C ALA A 75 -12.27 -15.87 8.65
N LEU A 76 -12.80 -14.67 8.90
CA LEU A 76 -12.23 -13.72 9.86
C LEU A 76 -12.28 -14.28 11.29
N ALA A 77 -13.43 -14.83 11.70
CA ALA A 77 -13.59 -15.44 13.01
C ALA A 77 -12.66 -16.65 13.20
N SER A 78 -12.55 -17.52 12.20
CA SER A 78 -11.67 -18.69 12.20
C SER A 78 -10.19 -18.30 12.16
N ALA A 79 -9.82 -17.27 11.40
CA ALA A 79 -8.46 -16.72 11.40
C ALA A 79 -8.09 -16.12 12.77
N ALA A 80 -9.02 -15.47 13.47
CA ALA A 80 -8.79 -14.97 14.82
C ALA A 80 -8.71 -16.10 15.85
N LYS A 81 -9.67 -17.02 15.84
CA LYS A 81 -9.77 -18.12 16.81
C LYS A 81 -8.73 -19.24 16.59
N ARG A 82 -8.13 -19.30 15.40
CA ARG A 82 -7.23 -20.39 14.98
C ARG A 82 -7.88 -21.77 15.09
N ASP A 83 -9.17 -21.83 14.76
CA ASP A 83 -10.05 -23.00 14.91
C ASP A 83 -9.80 -24.09 13.84
N ASP A 84 -10.64 -25.13 13.82
CA ASP A 84 -10.45 -26.29 12.93
C ASP A 84 -10.40 -25.93 11.45
N LEU A 85 -11.17 -24.93 11.00
CA LEU A 85 -11.12 -24.47 9.60
C LEU A 85 -9.75 -23.87 9.29
N TYR A 86 -9.23 -23.06 10.22
CA TYR A 86 -7.90 -22.49 10.09
C TYR A 86 -6.81 -23.57 10.12
N GLN A 87 -6.87 -24.51 11.07
CA GLN A 87 -5.89 -25.59 11.18
C GLN A 87 -5.93 -26.51 9.96
N ASP A 88 -7.12 -26.79 9.42
CA ASP A 88 -7.26 -27.57 8.20
C ASP A 88 -6.59 -26.86 7.01
N TRP A 89 -6.92 -25.58 6.80
CA TRP A 89 -6.25 -24.75 5.80
C TRP A 89 -4.72 -24.73 5.95
N LEU A 90 -4.20 -24.68 7.19
CA LEU A 90 -2.77 -24.81 7.47
C LEU A 90 -2.21 -26.17 7.04
N ARG A 91 -2.87 -27.28 7.40
CA ARG A 91 -2.44 -28.64 7.05
C ARG A 91 -2.43 -28.87 5.54
N GLN A 92 -3.36 -28.25 4.82
CA GLN A 92 -3.41 -28.27 3.36
C GLN A 92 -2.38 -27.34 2.68
N GLY A 93 -1.56 -26.62 3.46
CA GLY A 93 -0.46 -25.79 2.95
C GLY A 93 -0.84 -24.34 2.63
N GLY A 94 -1.98 -23.85 3.13
CA GLY A 94 -2.52 -22.53 2.81
C GLY A 94 -1.73 -21.34 3.34
N ALA A 95 -0.98 -21.50 4.44
CA ALA A 95 -0.26 -20.38 5.09
C ALA A 95 1.13 -20.08 4.55
N HIS A 96 1.64 -20.80 3.54
CA HIS A 96 3.00 -20.54 3.04
C HIS A 96 3.20 -19.07 2.64
N ALA A 97 4.27 -18.45 3.18
CA ALA A 97 4.86 -17.18 2.75
C ALA A 97 3.94 -15.95 2.80
N THR A 98 3.31 -15.71 3.96
CA THR A 98 2.63 -14.43 4.23
C THR A 98 3.63 -13.27 4.33
N LEU A 99 3.16 -12.04 4.09
CA LEU A 99 3.93 -10.82 4.29
C LEU A 99 4.47 -10.75 5.71
N THR A 100 3.63 -11.14 6.68
CA THR A 100 3.96 -11.07 8.09
C THR A 100 5.06 -12.06 8.49
N GLU A 101 5.05 -13.28 7.95
CA GLU A 101 6.14 -14.26 8.16
C GLU A 101 7.48 -13.80 7.55
N GLN A 102 7.46 -13.02 6.47
CA GLN A 102 8.69 -12.45 5.90
C GLN A 102 9.25 -11.28 6.69
N LEU A 103 8.38 -10.45 7.28
CA LEU A 103 8.77 -9.27 8.05
C LEU A 103 9.24 -9.65 9.46
N PHE A 104 8.59 -10.64 10.08
CA PHE A 104 8.99 -11.19 11.36
C PHE A 104 9.52 -12.60 11.15
N ARG A 105 10.84 -12.78 11.11
CA ARG A 105 11.42 -14.11 11.30
C ARG A 105 10.77 -14.70 12.55
N ARG A 106 10.18 -15.91 12.45
CA ARG A 106 9.72 -16.63 13.64
C ARG A 106 10.86 -16.56 14.66
N PRO A 107 10.64 -15.99 15.85
CA PRO A 107 11.69 -16.01 16.86
C PRO A 107 12.11 -17.46 17.02
N GLN A 108 13.41 -17.73 16.91
CA GLN A 108 13.92 -19.07 17.18
C GLN A 108 13.33 -19.50 18.50
N ILE A 109 12.65 -20.64 18.50
CA ILE A 109 12.11 -21.24 19.71
C ILE A 109 13.32 -21.45 20.62
N THR A 110 13.51 -20.55 21.60
CA THR A 110 14.61 -20.65 22.55
C THR A 110 14.27 -21.75 23.55
N VAL A 111 15.29 -22.43 24.06
CA VAL A 111 15.15 -23.46 25.11
C VAL A 111 14.31 -22.96 26.28
N GLN A 112 14.40 -21.67 26.62
CA GLN A 112 13.59 -21.00 27.65
C GLN A 112 12.09 -20.94 27.32
N SER A 113 11.72 -20.75 26.05
CA SER A 113 10.32 -20.74 25.60
C SER A 113 9.69 -22.14 25.57
N LEU A 114 10.51 -23.18 25.30
CA LEU A 114 10.12 -24.59 25.43
C LEU A 114 9.99 -25.03 26.88
N ALA A 115 10.83 -24.46 27.76
CA ALA A 115 10.79 -24.68 29.20
C ALA A 115 9.66 -23.89 29.91
N GLY A 116 8.79 -23.19 29.18
CA GLY A 116 7.67 -22.43 29.76
C GLY A 116 8.09 -21.19 30.55
N ILE A 117 9.35 -20.76 30.45
CA ILE A 117 9.87 -19.61 31.18
C ILE A 117 9.30 -18.34 30.56
N LYS A 118 8.41 -17.71 31.31
CA LYS A 118 7.72 -16.48 30.95
C LYS A 118 8.74 -15.33 30.88
N PRO A 119 8.81 -14.56 29.76
CA PRO A 119 9.69 -13.39 29.70
C PRO A 119 9.33 -12.37 30.79
N PRO A 120 10.29 -11.56 31.27
CA PRO A 120 10.05 -10.60 32.34
C PRO A 120 8.97 -9.57 31.95
N LEU A 121 8.27 -9.02 32.94
CA LEU A 121 7.10 -8.13 32.75
C LEU A 121 7.40 -6.95 31.82
N TYR A 122 8.56 -6.29 31.98
CA TYR A 122 8.96 -5.16 31.13
C TYR A 122 9.04 -5.55 29.64
N ARG A 123 9.51 -6.77 29.34
CA ARG A 123 9.61 -7.26 27.95
C ARG A 123 8.24 -7.60 27.39
N ARG A 124 7.33 -8.14 28.20
CA ARG A 124 5.94 -8.42 27.80
C ARG A 124 5.16 -7.15 27.50
N VAL A 125 5.30 -6.14 28.35
CA VAL A 125 4.67 -4.83 28.15
C VAL A 125 5.27 -4.14 26.92
N ALA A 126 6.59 -4.21 26.74
CA ALA A 126 7.27 -3.63 25.59
C ALA A 126 6.90 -4.29 24.24
N THR A 127 6.58 -5.60 24.22
CA THR A 127 6.18 -6.29 22.98
C THR A 127 4.68 -6.36 22.77
N ALA A 128 3.85 -6.10 23.78
CA ALA A 128 2.38 -6.26 23.69
C ALA A 128 1.75 -5.49 22.52
N ILE A 129 2.14 -4.24 22.30
CA ILE A 129 1.62 -3.41 21.21
C ILE A 129 2.08 -3.95 19.85
N PRO A 130 3.40 -4.14 19.58
CA PRO A 130 3.86 -4.80 18.35
C PRO A 130 3.23 -6.18 18.10
N ASP A 131 3.01 -6.98 19.15
CA ASP A 131 2.44 -8.32 19.06
C ASP A 131 0.95 -8.28 18.68
N ALA A 132 0.19 -7.36 19.28
CA ALA A 132 -1.22 -7.14 18.94
C ALA A 132 -1.38 -6.64 17.51
N ILE A 133 -0.54 -5.69 17.07
CA ILE A 133 -0.53 -5.18 15.70
C ILE A 133 -0.20 -6.31 14.72
N ARG A 134 0.81 -7.13 15.01
CA ARG A 134 1.18 -8.29 14.21
C ARG A 134 0.03 -9.28 14.10
N TYR A 135 -0.59 -9.62 15.22
CA TYR A 135 -1.74 -10.53 15.26
C TYR A 135 -2.89 -10.00 14.39
N LEU A 136 -3.25 -8.72 14.52
CA LEU A 136 -4.30 -8.11 13.70
C LEU A 136 -3.97 -8.12 12.21
N GLY A 137 -2.71 -7.82 11.85
CA GLY A 137 -2.22 -7.89 10.48
C GLY A 137 -2.29 -9.32 9.91
N GLU A 138 -1.79 -10.32 10.66
CA GLU A 138 -1.86 -11.73 10.27
C GLU A 138 -3.30 -12.22 10.12
N THR A 139 -4.17 -11.87 11.08
CA THR A 139 -5.58 -12.26 11.03
C THR A 139 -6.26 -11.66 9.80
N GLY A 140 -6.03 -10.38 9.49
CA GLY A 140 -6.58 -9.74 8.29
C GLY A 140 -6.07 -10.36 6.98
N GLU A 141 -4.76 -10.56 6.87
CA GLU A 141 -4.12 -11.18 5.70
C GLU A 141 -4.64 -12.61 5.48
N GLN A 142 -4.73 -13.39 6.55
CA GLN A 142 -5.16 -14.79 6.50
C GLN A 142 -6.68 -14.93 6.34
N ALA A 143 -7.49 -13.99 6.83
CA ALA A 143 -8.95 -14.03 6.65
C ALA A 143 -9.34 -14.03 5.17
N THR A 144 -8.67 -13.23 4.34
CA THR A 144 -8.94 -13.20 2.89
C THR A 144 -8.59 -14.52 2.22
N ARG A 145 -7.44 -15.10 2.55
CA ARG A 145 -7.04 -16.42 2.03
C ARG A 145 -8.01 -17.51 2.52
N LEU A 146 -8.35 -17.51 3.80
CA LEU A 146 -9.26 -18.48 4.39
C LEU A 146 -10.68 -18.35 3.84
N ALA A 147 -11.12 -17.15 3.46
CA ALA A 147 -12.38 -16.92 2.77
C ALA A 147 -12.39 -17.57 1.38
N ARG A 148 -11.29 -17.42 0.61
CA ARG A 148 -11.13 -18.12 -0.68
C ARG A 148 -11.08 -19.64 -0.51
N TYR A 149 -10.40 -20.11 0.53
CA TYR A 149 -10.33 -21.54 0.86
C TYR A 149 -11.72 -22.11 1.11
N LYS A 150 -12.47 -21.49 2.03
CA LYS A 150 -13.82 -21.89 2.38
C LYS A 150 -14.77 -21.83 1.18
N ALA A 151 -14.71 -20.76 0.38
CA ALA A 151 -15.50 -20.64 -0.84
C ALA A 151 -15.17 -21.78 -1.84
N GLY A 152 -13.89 -22.12 -1.99
CA GLY A 152 -13.44 -23.24 -2.81
C GLY A 152 -14.05 -24.57 -2.39
N LEU A 153 -14.00 -24.88 -1.09
CA LEU A 153 -14.62 -26.08 -0.51
C LEU A 153 -16.12 -26.13 -0.80
N THR A 154 -16.85 -25.03 -0.57
CA THR A 154 -18.30 -24.93 -0.86
C THR A 154 -18.60 -25.17 -2.34
N LEU A 155 -17.68 -24.80 -3.23
CA LEU A 155 -17.81 -24.91 -4.68
C LEU A 155 -17.30 -26.25 -5.23
N GLY A 156 -16.87 -27.17 -4.36
CA GLY A 156 -16.46 -28.53 -4.73
C GLY A 156 -14.98 -28.69 -5.08
N GLU A 157 -14.14 -27.68 -4.80
CA GLU A 157 -12.68 -27.86 -4.90
C GLU A 157 -12.20 -28.83 -3.82
N THR A 158 -11.16 -29.60 -4.13
CA THR A 158 -10.52 -30.43 -3.10
C THR A 158 -9.84 -29.54 -2.05
N PRO A 159 -9.69 -29.99 -0.78
CA PRO A 159 -9.00 -29.21 0.24
C PRO A 159 -7.60 -28.75 -0.19
N THR A 160 -6.81 -29.61 -0.81
CA THR A 160 -5.47 -29.23 -1.26
C THR A 160 -5.52 -28.19 -2.40
N GLU A 161 -6.43 -28.35 -3.35
CA GLU A 161 -6.62 -27.38 -4.44
C GLU A 161 -7.07 -26.01 -3.92
N ALA A 162 -8.09 -25.98 -3.06
CA ALA A 162 -8.59 -24.75 -2.46
C ALA A 162 -7.50 -24.04 -1.65
N ALA A 163 -6.66 -24.80 -0.93
CA ALA A 163 -5.56 -24.23 -0.16
C ALA A 163 -4.48 -23.62 -1.07
N ILE A 164 -4.14 -24.27 -2.18
CA ILE A 164 -3.20 -23.72 -3.17
C ILE A 164 -3.76 -22.43 -3.78
N LYS A 165 -5.00 -22.43 -4.27
CA LYS A 165 -5.64 -21.25 -4.87
C LYS A 165 -5.82 -20.10 -3.88
N SER A 166 -6.06 -20.41 -2.61
CA SER A 166 -6.14 -19.39 -1.54
C SER A 166 -4.85 -18.61 -1.32
N ARG A 167 -3.70 -19.16 -1.71
CA ARG A 167 -2.42 -18.42 -1.64
C ARG A 167 -2.33 -17.38 -2.75
N ASP A 168 -2.87 -17.72 -3.91
CA ASP A 168 -2.77 -16.92 -5.13
C ASP A 168 -3.74 -15.73 -5.16
N VAL A 169 -4.74 -15.67 -4.28
CA VAL A 169 -5.59 -14.47 -4.16
C VAL A 169 -4.90 -13.25 -3.55
N THR A 170 -3.76 -13.46 -2.89
CA THR A 170 -2.87 -12.39 -2.37
C THR A 170 -1.47 -12.55 -2.94
N VAL A 171 -0.60 -11.56 -2.76
CA VAL A 171 0.79 -11.64 -3.24
C VAL A 171 1.53 -12.75 -2.49
N ASP A 172 2.12 -13.69 -3.23
CA ASP A 172 2.98 -14.72 -2.63
C ASP A 172 4.41 -14.21 -2.63
N PHE A 173 4.90 -13.81 -1.46
CA PHE A 173 6.20 -13.18 -1.38
C PHE A 173 7.39 -14.15 -1.56
N SER A 174 7.13 -15.47 -1.63
CA SER A 174 8.16 -16.48 -1.93
C SER A 174 8.42 -16.66 -3.43
N LYS A 175 7.46 -16.29 -4.28
CA LYS A 175 7.56 -16.40 -5.75
C LYS A 175 8.44 -15.27 -6.30
N ALA A 176 9.71 -15.55 -6.57
CA ALA A 176 10.62 -14.67 -7.31
C ALA A 176 11.80 -15.44 -7.93
N GLY A 177 12.24 -15.04 -9.13
CA GLY A 177 13.50 -15.51 -9.73
C GLY A 177 14.73 -14.96 -8.99
N THR A 178 15.93 -15.50 -9.24
CA THR A 178 17.17 -15.19 -8.47
C THR A 178 17.48 -13.68 -8.40
N ILE A 179 17.38 -12.95 -9.51
CA ILE A 179 17.61 -11.49 -9.55
C ILE A 179 16.47 -10.73 -8.88
N GLY A 180 15.22 -11.19 -9.06
CA GLY A 180 14.05 -10.62 -8.39
C GLY A 180 14.14 -10.73 -6.87
N LYS A 181 14.70 -11.83 -6.34
CA LYS A 181 14.94 -12.02 -4.90
C LYS A 181 15.90 -10.98 -4.32
N ILE A 182 16.92 -10.55 -5.08
CA ILE A 182 17.87 -9.51 -4.66
C ILE A 182 17.19 -8.14 -4.68
N LEU A 183 16.51 -7.80 -5.78
CA LEU A 183 15.82 -6.51 -5.93
C LEU A 183 14.70 -6.32 -4.89
N ASN A 184 13.93 -7.37 -4.60
CA ASN A 184 12.87 -7.35 -3.57
C ASN A 184 13.39 -7.10 -2.15
N GLN A 185 14.69 -7.28 -1.89
CA GLN A 185 15.27 -6.99 -0.58
C GLN A 185 15.46 -5.49 -0.38
N VAL A 186 15.68 -4.73 -1.45
CA VAL A 186 16.08 -3.32 -1.41
C VAL A 186 15.02 -2.36 -1.97
N ILE A 187 14.10 -2.85 -2.82
CA ILE A 187 12.96 -2.09 -3.34
C ILE A 187 11.67 -2.63 -2.70
N PRO A 188 11.04 -1.86 -1.80
CA PRO A 188 9.77 -2.22 -1.18
C PRO A 188 8.66 -2.46 -2.21
N PHE A 189 7.84 -3.50 -1.99
CA PHE A 189 6.66 -3.85 -2.79
C PHE A 189 6.89 -4.19 -4.28
N LEU A 190 8.13 -4.24 -4.76
CA LEU A 190 8.47 -4.60 -6.14
C LEU A 190 7.82 -5.93 -6.57
N ASN A 191 7.91 -6.96 -5.72
CA ASN A 191 7.29 -8.26 -5.99
C ASN A 191 5.77 -8.16 -6.18
N ALA A 192 5.13 -7.35 -5.36
CA ALA A 192 3.68 -7.16 -5.38
C ALA A 192 3.24 -6.48 -6.67
N ASN A 193 4.02 -5.50 -7.15
CA ASN A 193 3.76 -4.80 -8.41
C ASN A 193 3.96 -5.74 -9.62
N ILE A 194 5.04 -6.54 -9.63
CA ILE A 194 5.31 -7.52 -10.68
C ILE A 194 4.21 -8.59 -10.72
N GLN A 195 3.82 -9.14 -9.57
CA GLN A 195 2.77 -10.15 -9.50
C GLN A 195 1.40 -9.59 -9.89
N GLY A 196 1.08 -8.34 -9.53
CA GLY A 196 -0.16 -7.69 -9.97
C GLY A 196 -0.26 -7.64 -11.50
N ALA A 197 0.80 -7.20 -12.18
CA ALA A 197 0.85 -7.13 -13.63
C ALA A 197 0.90 -8.50 -14.31
N GLU A 198 1.66 -9.45 -13.77
CA GLU A 198 1.75 -10.82 -14.28
C GLU A 198 0.39 -11.52 -14.23
N ARG A 199 -0.34 -11.41 -13.12
CA ARG A 199 -1.67 -11.99 -12.96
C ARG A 199 -2.69 -11.38 -13.90
N LEU A 200 -2.65 -10.05 -14.08
CA LEU A 200 -3.46 -9.38 -15.07
C LEU A 200 -3.17 -9.99 -16.44
N GLY A 201 -1.91 -10.00 -16.88
CA GLY A 201 -1.50 -10.58 -18.16
C GLY A 201 -1.88 -12.06 -18.32
N HIS A 202 -1.78 -12.86 -17.27
CA HIS A 202 -2.16 -14.26 -17.27
C HIS A 202 -3.67 -14.45 -17.44
N ALA A 203 -4.49 -13.70 -16.70
CA ALA A 203 -5.95 -13.73 -16.83
C ALA A 203 -6.41 -13.38 -18.25
N TRP A 204 -5.80 -12.36 -18.87
CA TRP A 204 -6.08 -11.97 -20.26
C TRP A 204 -5.63 -13.03 -21.28
N LYS A 205 -4.50 -13.72 -21.04
CA LYS A 205 -4.02 -14.79 -21.92
C LYS A 205 -4.87 -16.05 -21.86
N GLN A 206 -5.33 -16.45 -20.67
CA GLN A 206 -6.12 -17.66 -20.49
C GLN A 206 -7.53 -17.53 -21.06
N ASN A 207 -8.24 -16.45 -20.71
CA ASN A 207 -9.60 -16.22 -21.18
C ASN A 207 -9.86 -14.71 -21.40
N PRO A 208 -9.46 -14.16 -22.55
CA PRO A 208 -9.54 -12.72 -22.81
C PRO A 208 -10.97 -12.19 -22.78
N LYS A 209 -11.96 -12.98 -23.22
CA LYS A 209 -13.38 -12.58 -23.20
C LYS A 209 -13.89 -12.43 -21.77
N GLN A 210 -13.59 -13.41 -20.92
CA GLN A 210 -13.99 -13.36 -19.52
C GLN A 210 -13.24 -12.26 -18.77
N ALA A 211 -11.93 -12.12 -18.98
CA ALA A 211 -11.13 -11.05 -18.39
C ALA A 211 -11.68 -9.66 -18.77
N ALA A 212 -12.01 -9.43 -20.05
CA ALA A 212 -12.63 -8.20 -20.52
C ALA A 212 -14.00 -7.94 -19.89
N LEU A 213 -14.85 -8.97 -19.82
CA LEU A 213 -16.16 -8.87 -19.17
C LEU A 213 -16.03 -8.53 -17.68
N MET A 214 -15.07 -9.14 -16.97
CA MET A 214 -14.83 -8.86 -15.56
C MET A 214 -14.24 -7.47 -15.36
N ALA A 215 -13.24 -7.08 -16.15
CA ALA A 215 -12.69 -5.73 -16.14
C ALA A 215 -13.79 -4.69 -16.40
N GLY A 216 -14.64 -4.90 -17.40
CA GLY A 216 -15.73 -3.98 -17.72
C GLY A 216 -16.82 -3.93 -16.65
N THR A 217 -17.33 -5.07 -16.19
CA THR A 217 -18.50 -5.11 -15.27
C THR A 217 -18.15 -4.91 -13.81
N PHE A 218 -17.01 -5.46 -13.35
CA PHE A 218 -16.63 -5.44 -11.94
C PHE A 218 -15.76 -4.24 -11.57
N ILE A 219 -14.97 -3.72 -12.52
CA ILE A 219 -14.08 -2.58 -12.28
C ILE A 219 -14.59 -1.35 -13.02
N GLY A 220 -14.84 -1.50 -14.31
CA GLY A 220 -15.16 -0.39 -15.19
C GLY A 220 -16.50 0.25 -14.93
N PHE A 221 -17.54 -0.54 -14.73
CA PHE A 221 -18.87 -0.02 -14.45
C PHE A 221 -18.91 0.75 -13.12
N PRO A 222 -18.38 0.24 -11.99
CA PRO A 222 -18.25 1.03 -10.77
C PRO A 222 -17.37 2.28 -10.95
N ALA A 223 -16.23 2.20 -11.66
CA ALA A 223 -15.37 3.35 -11.92
C ALA A 223 -16.10 4.44 -12.72
N MET A 224 -16.82 4.04 -13.76
CA MET A 224 -17.64 4.94 -14.58
C MET A 224 -18.76 5.58 -13.75
N LEU A 225 -19.47 4.79 -12.95
CA LEU A 225 -20.54 5.30 -12.09
C LEU A 225 -19.98 6.31 -11.09
N LEU A 226 -18.87 5.99 -10.41
CA LEU A 226 -18.22 6.89 -9.47
C LEU A 226 -17.71 8.16 -10.15
N TYR A 227 -17.16 8.05 -11.36
CA TYR A 227 -16.78 9.22 -12.15
C TYR A 227 -17.98 10.14 -12.43
N ILE A 228 -19.09 9.57 -12.92
CA ILE A 228 -20.33 10.30 -13.22
C ILE A 228 -20.93 10.94 -11.96
N LEU A 229 -20.91 10.23 -10.83
CA LEU A 229 -21.43 10.74 -9.57
C LEU A 229 -20.54 11.83 -8.98
N ASN A 230 -19.22 11.66 -9.05
CA ASN A 230 -18.32 12.63 -8.43
C ASN A 230 -18.17 13.90 -9.25
N ARG A 231 -18.20 13.84 -10.58
CA ARG A 231 -18.01 15.04 -11.43
C ARG A 231 -19.08 16.12 -11.25
N SER A 232 -20.20 15.82 -10.59
CA SER A 232 -21.22 16.81 -10.25
C SER A 232 -20.87 17.67 -9.03
N PHE A 233 -19.81 17.32 -8.30
CA PHE A 233 -19.30 18.08 -7.15
C PHE A 233 -18.13 18.96 -7.58
N ASP A 234 -18.13 20.22 -7.17
CA ASP A 234 -17.02 21.15 -7.45
C ASP A 234 -15.69 20.62 -6.90
N ASP A 235 -15.75 20.04 -5.71
CA ASP A 235 -14.61 19.48 -5.01
C ASP A 235 -13.98 18.30 -5.77
N TYR A 236 -14.66 17.72 -6.75
CA TYR A 236 -14.06 16.68 -7.59
C TYR A 236 -12.79 17.17 -8.25
N ASN A 237 -12.69 18.43 -8.66
CA ASN A 237 -11.49 18.95 -9.31
C ASN A 237 -10.32 19.18 -8.33
N ASP A 238 -10.61 19.35 -7.05
CA ASP A 238 -9.62 19.60 -6.00
C ASP A 238 -8.92 18.31 -5.52
N ILE A 239 -9.39 17.13 -5.94
CA ILE A 239 -8.80 15.86 -5.52
C ILE A 239 -7.41 15.68 -6.17
N PRO A 240 -6.34 15.52 -5.37
CA PRO A 240 -5.01 15.22 -5.89
C PRO A 240 -4.99 13.94 -6.73
N GLN A 241 -4.22 13.90 -7.81
CA GLN A 241 -4.16 12.76 -8.72
C GLN A 241 -3.79 11.45 -7.99
N TYR A 242 -2.81 11.48 -7.09
CA TYR A 242 -2.41 10.29 -6.33
C TYR A 242 -3.56 9.71 -5.46
N GLU A 243 -4.48 10.55 -4.97
CA GLU A 243 -5.64 10.07 -4.21
C GLU A 243 -6.62 9.33 -5.11
N ARG A 244 -6.83 9.81 -6.34
CA ARG A 244 -7.67 9.14 -7.35
C ARG A 244 -7.04 7.83 -7.77
N ASP A 245 -5.74 7.83 -8.05
CA ASP A 245 -5.03 6.65 -8.55
C ASP A 245 -5.07 5.48 -7.55
N LEU A 246 -5.10 5.80 -6.25
CA LEU A 246 -5.02 4.83 -5.16
C LEU A 246 -6.37 4.48 -4.54
N ASN A 247 -7.41 5.31 -4.70
CA ASN A 247 -8.67 5.13 -3.99
C ASN A 247 -9.89 5.20 -4.91
N TRP A 248 -10.87 4.39 -4.60
CA TRP A 248 -12.27 4.67 -4.90
C TRP A 248 -12.72 5.81 -4.00
N ILE A 249 -13.22 6.87 -4.62
CA ILE A 249 -13.66 8.08 -3.90
C ILE A 249 -15.15 8.23 -4.13
N ILE A 250 -15.89 8.48 -3.05
CA ILE A 250 -17.32 8.80 -3.09
C ILE A 250 -17.49 10.13 -2.38
N ILE A 251 -17.66 11.20 -3.15
CA ILE A 251 -17.99 12.52 -2.60
C ILE A 251 -19.46 12.51 -2.22
N TYR A 252 -19.78 13.01 -1.04
CA TYR A 252 -21.17 13.11 -0.58
C TYR A 252 -21.60 14.55 -0.27
N LYS A 253 -20.67 15.52 -0.27
CA LYS A 253 -20.95 16.94 -0.05
C LYS A 253 -19.79 17.80 -0.59
N ASP A 254 -20.10 18.93 -1.21
CA ASP A 254 -19.10 19.97 -1.50
C ASP A 254 -18.75 20.80 -0.27
N ARG A 255 -17.46 21.15 -0.15
CA ARG A 255 -16.99 22.14 0.81
C ARG A 255 -17.48 23.54 0.41
N THR A 256 -17.94 24.31 1.39
CA THR A 256 -18.23 25.73 1.18
C THR A 256 -16.95 26.50 0.84
N PRO A 257 -17.04 27.71 0.25
CA PRO A 257 -15.85 28.53 -0.01
C PRO A 257 -14.99 28.79 1.23
N GLN A 258 -15.63 28.96 2.39
CA GLN A 258 -14.95 29.12 3.68
C GLN A 258 -14.24 27.83 4.08
N GLU A 259 -14.89 26.67 3.96
CA GLU A 259 -14.28 25.38 4.26
C GLU A 259 -13.11 25.05 3.32
N ARG A 260 -13.17 25.49 2.05
CA ARG A 260 -12.06 25.39 1.09
C ARG A 260 -10.90 26.31 1.48
N ALA A 261 -11.19 27.54 1.88
CA ALA A 261 -10.17 28.49 2.37
C ALA A 261 -9.50 27.98 3.67
N GLU A 262 -10.28 27.38 4.56
CA GLU A 262 -9.81 26.71 5.79
C GLU A 262 -9.12 25.36 5.52
N ARG A 263 -9.10 24.89 4.26
CA ARG A 263 -8.54 23.60 3.83
C ARG A 263 -9.07 22.42 4.62
N LYS A 264 -10.37 22.42 4.92
CA LYS A 264 -11.02 21.26 5.53
C LYS A 264 -10.87 20.03 4.63
N PRO A 265 -10.75 18.83 5.24
CA PRO A 265 -10.70 17.60 4.49
C PRO A 265 -11.95 17.46 3.63
N LEU A 266 -11.78 16.85 2.46
CA LEU A 266 -12.87 16.52 1.56
C LEU A 266 -13.94 15.69 2.27
N TYR A 267 -15.21 16.01 2.06
CA TYR A 267 -16.34 15.19 2.50
C TYR A 267 -16.53 14.00 1.54
N ALA A 268 -15.62 13.03 1.66
CA ALA A 268 -15.64 11.83 0.83
C ALA A 268 -15.29 10.57 1.62
N ILE A 269 -15.92 9.47 1.23
CA ILE A 269 -15.52 8.13 1.63
C ILE A 269 -14.44 7.68 0.65
N LYS A 270 -13.31 7.21 1.19
CA LYS A 270 -12.18 6.71 0.41
C LYS A 270 -11.96 5.24 0.72
N ALA A 271 -11.98 4.40 -0.30
CA ALA A 271 -11.63 2.99 -0.19
C ALA A 271 -10.43 2.68 -1.11
N PRO A 272 -9.35 2.08 -0.60
CA PRO A 272 -8.15 1.81 -1.41
C PRO A 272 -8.44 0.82 -2.52
N LYS A 273 -7.93 1.06 -3.73
CA LYS A 273 -8.08 0.19 -4.89
C LYS A 273 -7.12 -1.02 -4.81
N GLY A 274 -7.62 -2.19 -5.22
CA GLY A 274 -6.84 -3.42 -5.44
C GLY A 274 -5.63 -3.24 -6.37
N GLN A 275 -4.58 -4.05 -6.25
CA GLN A 275 -3.44 -4.00 -7.20
C GLN A 275 -3.83 -4.36 -8.63
N ILE A 276 -4.74 -5.32 -8.79
CA ILE A 276 -5.27 -5.71 -10.10
C ILE A 276 -6.30 -4.67 -10.57
N ILE A 277 -6.98 -4.03 -9.62
CA ILE A 277 -8.11 -3.13 -9.86
C ILE A 277 -7.64 -1.72 -10.27
N SER A 278 -6.61 -1.19 -9.60
CA SER A 278 -6.19 0.21 -9.77
C SER A 278 -5.86 0.56 -11.21
N PRO A 279 -5.00 -0.21 -11.94
CA PRO A 279 -4.64 0.15 -13.31
C PRO A 279 -5.84 0.17 -14.26
N VAL A 280 -6.76 -0.78 -14.10
CA VAL A 280 -7.98 -0.88 -14.94
C VAL A 280 -8.97 0.24 -14.60
N ALA A 281 -9.19 0.53 -13.31
CA ALA A 281 -10.07 1.60 -12.87
C ALA A 281 -9.56 2.97 -13.32
N ASN A 282 -8.25 3.22 -13.17
CA ASN A 282 -7.61 4.47 -13.54
C ASN A 282 -7.65 4.68 -15.06
N ALA A 283 -7.43 3.62 -15.85
CA ALA A 283 -7.58 3.70 -17.30
C ALA A 283 -8.98 4.15 -17.73
N ILE A 284 -10.02 3.65 -17.05
CA ILE A 284 -11.42 3.97 -17.36
C ILE A 284 -11.76 5.40 -16.91
N GLU A 285 -11.35 5.80 -15.71
CA GLU A 285 -11.52 7.17 -15.23
C GLU A 285 -10.79 8.18 -16.14
N ASN A 286 -9.54 7.88 -16.52
CA ASN A 286 -8.76 8.72 -17.43
C ASN A 286 -9.37 8.79 -18.84
N PHE A 287 -9.92 7.68 -19.34
CA PHE A 287 -10.65 7.68 -20.61
C PHE A 287 -11.90 8.56 -20.56
N LEU A 288 -12.70 8.46 -19.49
CA LEU A 288 -13.90 9.29 -19.32
C LEU A 288 -13.55 10.77 -19.18
N ARG A 289 -12.47 11.09 -18.46
CA ARG A 289 -11.92 12.46 -18.40
C ARG A 289 -11.42 12.95 -19.75
N PHE A 290 -10.78 12.08 -20.53
CA PHE A 290 -10.35 12.41 -21.89
C PHE A 290 -11.56 12.78 -22.76
N VAL A 291 -12.65 12.00 -22.69
CA VAL A 291 -13.89 12.24 -23.42
C VAL A 291 -14.56 13.55 -22.95
N ASP A 292 -14.69 13.77 -21.64
CA ASP A 292 -15.34 14.97 -21.10
C ASP A 292 -14.56 16.26 -21.41
N ASN A 293 -13.22 16.20 -21.45
CA ASN A 293 -12.38 17.38 -21.66
C ASN A 293 -12.06 17.68 -23.14
N ASN A 294 -12.51 16.88 -24.11
CA ASN A 294 -12.42 17.15 -25.57
C ASN A 294 -11.06 17.68 -26.09
N HIS A 295 -9.93 17.09 -25.67
CA HIS A 295 -8.61 17.42 -26.24
C HIS A 295 -8.19 16.38 -27.31
N PRO A 296 -8.29 16.67 -28.62
CA PRO A 296 -7.94 15.70 -29.67
C PRO A 296 -6.43 15.35 -29.76
N ARG A 297 -5.56 16.00 -28.98
CA ARG A 297 -4.11 15.72 -28.91
C ARG A 297 -3.69 14.74 -27.80
N SER A 298 -4.61 14.23 -26.98
CA SER A 298 -4.30 13.39 -25.79
C SER A 298 -4.44 11.88 -25.98
N VAL A 299 -4.68 11.36 -27.20
CA VAL A 299 -4.71 9.89 -27.42
C VAL A 299 -3.34 9.25 -27.16
N PRO A 300 -2.20 9.78 -27.67
CA PRO A 300 -0.88 9.25 -27.33
C PRO A 300 -0.57 9.34 -25.82
N GLU A 301 -1.03 10.41 -25.16
CA GLU A 301 -0.82 10.62 -23.72
C GLU A 301 -1.69 9.67 -22.87
N PHE A 302 -2.92 9.39 -23.29
CA PHE A 302 -3.77 8.36 -22.73
C PHE A 302 -3.11 6.98 -22.82
N PHE A 303 -2.62 6.60 -24.00
CA PHE A 303 -1.91 5.33 -24.18
C PHE A 303 -0.64 5.27 -23.33
N ALA A 304 0.14 6.35 -23.26
CA ALA A 304 1.33 6.41 -22.41
C ALA A 304 0.98 6.28 -20.92
N THR A 305 -0.10 6.92 -20.45
CA THR A 305 -0.61 6.81 -19.08
C THR A 305 -1.05 5.38 -18.77
N PHE A 306 -1.81 4.75 -19.67
CA PHE A 306 -2.24 3.37 -19.52
C PHE A 306 -1.06 2.40 -19.42
N ILE A 307 -0.05 2.57 -20.28
CA ILE A 307 1.18 1.77 -20.24
C ILE A 307 1.98 2.00 -18.95
N GLU A 308 2.02 3.23 -18.41
CA GLU A 308 2.62 3.53 -17.11
C GLU A 308 1.92 2.78 -15.98
N ASP A 309 0.58 2.83 -15.95
CA ASP A 309 -0.24 2.30 -14.87
C ASP A 309 -0.15 0.77 -14.77
N ILE A 310 -0.07 0.07 -15.91
CA ILE A 310 0.09 -1.39 -15.95
C ILE A 310 1.56 -1.82 -15.87
N SER A 311 2.52 -0.90 -16.00
CA SER A 311 3.94 -1.21 -15.98
C SER A 311 4.44 -1.44 -14.55
N PRO A 312 5.03 -2.62 -14.24
CA PRO A 312 5.59 -2.90 -12.92
C PRO A 312 6.70 -1.95 -12.48
N ILE A 313 7.40 -1.36 -13.45
CA ILE A 313 8.58 -0.50 -13.26
C ILE A 313 8.30 0.96 -13.66
N GLY A 314 7.10 1.26 -14.16
CA GLY A 314 6.73 2.57 -14.69
C GLY A 314 7.31 2.84 -16.09
N PHE A 315 6.76 3.84 -16.77
CA PHE A 315 7.26 4.36 -18.04
C PHE A 315 7.24 5.89 -17.98
N PRO A 316 8.40 6.56 -17.95
CA PRO A 316 8.44 8.01 -17.74
C PRO A 316 8.19 8.76 -19.05
N TYR A 317 6.93 9.17 -19.28
CA TYR A 317 6.55 9.98 -20.44
C TYR A 317 6.36 11.48 -20.12
N ASN A 318 6.22 11.83 -18.84
CA ASN A 318 6.18 13.20 -18.35
C ASN A 318 6.87 13.30 -16.97
N ARG A 319 6.96 14.51 -16.38
CA ARG A 319 7.64 14.73 -15.08
C ARG A 319 6.94 14.00 -13.92
N GLU A 320 5.62 13.91 -13.94
CA GLU A 320 4.84 13.20 -12.90
C GLU A 320 5.07 11.68 -12.97
N ALA A 321 4.95 11.10 -14.16
CA ALA A 321 5.24 9.69 -14.46
C ALA A 321 6.71 9.34 -14.18
N MET A 322 7.64 10.27 -14.40
CA MET A 322 9.04 10.13 -13.97
C MET A 322 9.13 10.02 -12.44
N GLY A 323 8.47 10.92 -11.71
CA GLY A 323 8.39 10.85 -10.24
C GLY A 323 7.82 9.52 -9.75
N LYS A 324 6.66 9.11 -10.29
CA LYS A 324 5.99 7.84 -9.97
C LYS A 324 6.88 6.63 -10.28
N SER A 325 7.48 6.58 -11.47
CA SER A 325 8.39 5.50 -11.89
C SER A 325 9.60 5.40 -10.95
N LEU A 326 10.26 6.55 -10.67
CA LEU A 326 11.37 6.62 -9.73
C LEU A 326 10.93 6.18 -8.32
N SER A 327 9.75 6.58 -7.86
CA SER A 327 9.25 6.19 -6.54
C SER A 327 9.03 4.68 -6.37
N ARG A 328 8.73 3.96 -7.47
CA ARG A 328 8.49 2.50 -7.49
C ARG A 328 9.79 1.70 -7.54
N ILE A 329 10.85 2.24 -8.12
CA ILE A 329 12.12 1.51 -8.36
C ILE A 329 13.26 1.95 -7.44
N LEU A 330 13.16 3.12 -6.81
CA LEU A 330 14.22 3.63 -5.95
C LEU A 330 14.12 3.04 -4.53
N PRO A 331 15.26 2.60 -3.97
CA PRO A 331 15.37 2.32 -2.54
C PRO A 331 14.97 3.54 -1.69
N PRO A 332 14.39 3.34 -0.49
CA PRO A 332 13.84 4.42 0.34
C PRO A 332 14.83 5.54 0.68
N GLY A 333 16.10 5.20 1.00
CA GLY A 333 17.12 6.19 1.33
C GLY A 333 17.49 7.09 0.15
N LEU A 334 17.68 6.51 -1.04
CA LEU A 334 17.96 7.28 -2.26
C LEU A 334 16.77 8.16 -2.63
N ARG A 335 15.54 7.61 -2.51
CA ARG A 335 14.32 8.36 -2.73
C ARG A 335 14.23 9.57 -1.79
N ALA A 336 14.47 9.39 -0.49
CA ALA A 336 14.42 10.47 0.48
C ALA A 336 15.46 11.57 0.20
N GLY A 337 16.67 11.21 -0.25
CA GLY A 337 17.70 12.19 -0.64
C GLY A 337 17.29 13.02 -1.87
N ILE A 338 16.70 12.39 -2.89
CA ILE A 338 16.19 13.10 -4.06
C ILE A 338 15.01 14.00 -3.67
N GLU A 339 14.07 13.51 -2.87
CA GLU A 339 12.93 14.28 -2.40
C GLU A 339 13.37 15.50 -1.54
N ALA A 340 14.38 15.33 -0.68
CA ALA A 340 14.94 16.41 0.15
C ALA A 340 15.64 17.49 -0.67
N THR A 341 16.37 17.11 -1.73
CA THR A 341 17.11 18.06 -2.59
C THR A 341 16.20 18.76 -3.60
N THR A 342 15.23 18.05 -4.16
CA THR A 342 14.29 18.61 -5.15
C THR A 342 13.11 19.33 -4.51
N GLY A 343 12.85 19.11 -3.23
CA GLY A 343 11.67 19.62 -2.53
C GLY A 343 10.36 19.04 -3.06
N GLN A 344 10.39 18.01 -3.92
CA GLN A 344 9.23 17.38 -4.51
C GLN A 344 9.04 15.96 -4.01
N SER A 345 7.80 15.60 -3.69
CA SER A 345 7.46 14.24 -3.31
C SER A 345 7.32 13.39 -4.57
N LEU A 346 8.22 12.41 -4.77
CA LEU A 346 8.21 11.56 -5.96
C LEU A 346 6.96 10.66 -6.01
N PHE A 347 6.35 10.36 -4.86
CA PHE A 347 5.11 9.58 -4.81
C PHE A 347 3.85 10.42 -5.06
N ARG A 348 3.78 11.65 -4.51
CA ARG A 348 2.61 12.52 -4.68
C ARG A 348 2.66 13.36 -5.95
N GLY A 349 3.84 13.53 -6.55
CA GLY A 349 4.07 14.44 -7.69
C GLY A 349 3.91 15.92 -7.34
N GLN A 350 3.93 16.27 -6.04
CA GLN A 350 3.66 17.62 -5.54
C GLN A 350 4.80 18.14 -4.66
N PRO A 351 4.95 19.48 -4.51
CA PRO A 351 5.90 20.06 -3.55
C PRO A 351 5.68 19.51 -2.13
N ILE A 352 6.78 19.19 -1.43
CA ILE A 352 6.75 18.74 -0.03
C ILE A 352 6.31 19.89 0.86
N VAL A 353 6.90 21.07 0.63
CA VAL A 353 6.50 22.34 1.22
C VAL A 353 5.51 22.97 0.25
N PRO A 354 4.23 23.13 0.65
CA PRO A 354 3.24 23.78 -0.19
C PRO A 354 3.67 25.19 -0.59
N GLU A 355 3.25 25.65 -1.77
CA GLU A 355 3.67 26.92 -2.36
C GLU A 355 3.50 28.13 -1.41
N TYR A 356 2.37 28.20 -0.71
CA TYR A 356 2.08 29.27 0.27
C TYR A 356 2.99 29.27 1.52
N MET A 357 3.81 28.23 1.72
CA MET A 357 4.78 28.12 2.82
C MET A 357 6.22 28.26 2.33
N GLN A 358 6.46 28.39 1.02
CA GLN A 358 7.82 28.47 0.48
C GLN A 358 8.50 29.80 0.84
N ASP A 359 7.73 30.87 1.01
CA ASP A 359 8.21 32.20 1.39
C ASP A 359 8.40 32.38 2.90
N VAL A 360 8.00 31.39 3.71
CA VAL A 360 8.15 31.42 5.16
C VAL A 360 9.51 30.80 5.53
N ALA A 361 10.11 31.27 6.63
CA ALA A 361 11.39 30.78 7.13
C ALA A 361 11.38 29.23 7.26
N PRO A 362 12.47 28.53 6.92
CA PRO A 362 12.50 27.06 6.90
C PRO A 362 11.95 26.43 8.18
N ALA A 363 12.38 26.88 9.35
CA ALA A 363 11.92 26.36 10.65
C ALA A 363 10.40 26.48 10.88
N GLU A 364 9.72 27.40 10.20
CA GLU A 364 8.28 27.67 10.35
C GLU A 364 7.42 26.93 9.30
N GLN A 365 8.05 26.18 8.40
CA GLN A 365 7.36 25.37 7.39
C GLN A 365 6.77 24.09 8.00
N TYR A 366 5.73 24.23 8.82
CA TYR A 366 5.00 23.13 9.46
C TYR A 366 3.49 23.36 9.48
N THR A 367 2.72 22.30 9.71
CA THR A 367 1.27 22.37 9.90
C THR A 367 0.89 22.02 11.33
N GLN A 368 -0.37 22.28 11.70
CA GLN A 368 -0.92 21.81 12.99
C GLN A 368 -0.83 20.28 13.17
N TYR A 369 -0.74 19.51 12.07
CA TYR A 369 -0.65 18.06 12.08
C TYR A 369 0.79 17.52 12.14
N THR A 370 1.78 18.40 11.96
CA THR A 370 3.20 18.07 12.03
C THR A 370 3.58 17.83 13.50
N PRO A 371 4.16 16.67 13.85
CA PRO A 371 4.60 16.38 15.21
C PRO A 371 5.55 17.43 15.80
N GLU A 372 5.37 17.78 17.08
CA GLU A 372 6.14 18.81 17.79
C GLU A 372 7.65 18.53 17.78
N LEU A 373 8.03 17.26 17.88
CA LEU A 373 9.40 16.81 17.75
C LEU A 373 10.07 17.33 16.45
N TYR A 374 9.37 17.28 15.32
CA TYR A 374 9.94 17.75 14.05
C TYR A 374 10.00 19.27 13.99
N LYS A 375 9.06 19.98 14.64
CA LYS A 375 9.11 21.44 14.74
C LYS A 375 10.34 21.90 15.52
N GLN A 376 10.63 21.26 16.65
CA GLN A 376 11.79 21.61 17.46
C GLN A 376 13.13 21.28 16.80
N ILE A 377 13.22 20.14 16.12
CA ILE A 377 14.41 19.84 15.31
C ILE A 377 14.56 20.89 14.20
N GLY A 378 13.45 21.27 13.56
CA GLY A 378 13.44 22.33 12.55
C GLY A 378 13.90 23.68 13.08
N GLN A 379 13.46 24.08 14.27
CA GLN A 379 13.90 25.30 14.95
C GLN A 379 15.39 25.24 15.33
N LEU A 380 15.85 24.12 15.89
CA LEU A 380 17.23 23.96 16.35
C LEU A 380 18.24 24.01 15.21
N PHE A 381 17.91 23.41 14.07
CA PHE A 381 18.82 23.29 12.93
C PHE A 381 18.47 24.23 11.77
N ASN A 382 17.46 25.09 11.93
CA ASN A 382 16.90 25.95 10.89
C ASN A 382 16.56 25.21 9.59
N VAL A 383 15.86 24.09 9.71
CA VAL A 383 15.42 23.25 8.58
C VAL A 383 13.91 23.07 8.59
N SER A 384 13.33 22.77 7.42
CA SER A 384 11.89 22.58 7.23
C SER A 384 11.35 21.34 7.96
N PRO A 385 10.46 21.49 8.97
CA PRO A 385 9.82 20.34 9.61
C PRO A 385 9.03 19.46 8.64
N LEU A 386 8.41 20.05 7.62
CA LEU A 386 7.72 19.29 6.56
C LEU A 386 8.68 18.44 5.72
N GLN A 387 9.88 18.94 5.43
CA GLN A 387 10.90 18.14 4.73
C GLN A 387 11.45 17.03 5.62
N LEU A 388 11.74 17.32 6.90
CA LEU A 388 12.15 16.31 7.88
C LEU A 388 11.12 15.20 8.01
N GLU A 389 9.85 15.59 8.16
CA GLU A 389 8.74 14.67 8.24
C GLU A 389 8.61 13.81 6.96
N ASN A 390 8.79 14.40 5.77
CA ASN A 390 8.78 13.66 4.51
C ASN A 390 9.94 12.65 4.42
N ILE A 391 11.16 13.03 4.79
CA ILE A 391 12.33 12.13 4.81
C ILE A 391 12.05 10.92 5.71
N VAL A 392 11.54 11.17 6.91
CA VAL A 392 11.21 10.12 7.87
C VAL A 392 10.08 9.24 7.33
N GLN A 393 9.05 9.79 6.70
CA GLN A 393 7.97 9.00 6.11
C GLN A 393 8.41 8.20 4.89
N THR A 394 9.26 8.74 4.04
CA THR A 394 9.78 8.04 2.86
C THR A 394 10.66 6.85 3.26
N THR A 395 11.35 6.94 4.40
CA THR A 395 12.25 5.87 4.90
C THR A 395 11.57 4.88 5.85
N THR A 396 10.52 5.30 6.56
CA THR A 396 9.87 4.48 7.62
C THR A 396 8.37 4.26 7.45
N GLY A 397 7.76 4.85 6.43
CA GLY A 397 6.31 4.75 6.19
C GLY A 397 5.51 5.58 7.19
N GLY A 398 4.31 5.12 7.52
CA GLY A 398 3.41 5.84 8.43
C GLY A 398 3.91 5.90 9.88
N VAL A 399 4.89 5.07 10.24
CA VAL A 399 5.26 4.84 11.64
C VAL A 399 6.23 5.87 12.17
N GLY A 400 7.10 6.45 11.34
CA GLY A 400 7.91 7.57 11.78
C GLY A 400 7.04 8.76 12.23
N ARG A 401 5.93 9.04 11.53
CA ARG A 401 4.96 10.05 11.99
C ARG A 401 4.31 9.66 13.33
N GLN A 402 3.91 8.39 13.50
CA GLN A 402 3.30 7.92 14.74
C GLN A 402 4.26 7.98 15.94
N VAL A 403 5.49 7.49 15.77
CA VAL A 403 6.55 7.59 16.78
C VAL A 403 6.86 9.05 17.10
N GLY A 404 6.95 9.91 16.07
CA GLY A 404 7.11 11.35 16.25
C GLY A 404 6.01 11.95 17.13
N ARG A 405 4.74 11.59 16.91
CA ARG A 405 3.60 12.05 17.76
C ARG A 405 3.70 11.54 19.20
N VAL A 406 4.00 10.26 19.37
CA VAL A 406 4.12 9.65 20.70
C VAL A 406 5.26 10.31 21.49
N LEU A 407 6.44 10.44 20.88
CA LEU A 407 7.58 11.12 21.49
C LEU A 407 7.28 12.60 21.76
N SER A 408 6.56 13.27 20.85
CA SER A 408 6.11 14.64 21.10
C SER A 408 5.24 14.74 22.35
N GLY A 409 4.31 13.80 22.54
CA GLY A 409 3.48 13.73 23.75
C GLY A 409 4.27 13.40 25.02
N TYR A 410 5.28 12.53 24.94
CA TYR A 410 6.12 12.21 26.10
C TYR A 410 7.09 13.33 26.49
N ILE A 411 7.70 13.99 25.50
CA ILE A 411 8.76 14.99 25.74
C ILE A 411 8.14 16.38 25.97
N PHE A 412 7.04 16.71 25.29
CA PHE A 412 6.44 18.06 25.30
C PHE A 412 5.00 18.10 25.83
N GLY A 413 4.41 16.95 26.17
CA GLY A 413 3.06 16.89 26.75
C GLY A 413 2.92 17.47 28.15
N GLY A 414 4.04 17.89 28.77
CA GLY A 414 4.04 18.68 30.01
C GLY A 414 3.87 20.19 29.82
N THR A 415 3.93 20.70 28.59
CA THR A 415 3.93 22.15 28.28
C THR A 415 2.95 22.50 27.16
N GLY A 416 1.70 22.03 27.26
CA GLY A 416 0.67 22.29 26.25
C GLY A 416 -0.74 22.49 26.83
N GLY A 417 -0.83 22.83 28.13
CA GLY A 417 -2.01 23.47 28.67
C GLY A 417 -1.93 24.96 28.34
N GLU A 418 -2.92 25.43 27.59
CA GLU A 418 -3.12 26.82 27.13
C GLU A 418 -2.35 27.25 25.86
N ILE A 419 -3.17 27.52 24.83
CA ILE A 419 -3.09 28.45 23.67
C ILE A 419 -3.67 27.68 22.48
N GLY A 420 -4.86 27.93 21.95
CA GLY A 420 -5.92 28.92 22.15
C GLY A 420 -7.08 28.50 21.23
N ARG A 421 -8.27 29.03 21.53
CA ARG A 421 -9.56 28.75 20.86
C ARG A 421 -9.55 28.92 19.34
#